data_AF-A0A2A9NBT9-F1
#
_entry.id   AF-A0A2A9NBT9-F1
#
_cell.length_a   1.000
_cell.length_b   1.000
_cell.length_c   1.000
_cell.angle_alpha   90.00
_cell.angle_beta   90.00
_cell.angle_gamma   90.00
#
_symmetry.space_group_name_H-M   'P 1'
#
loop_
_entity.id
_entity.type
_entity.pdbx_description
1 polymer ?
#
loop_
_entity_poly.entity_id
_entity_poly.type
_entity_poly.pdbx_seq_one_letter_code
_entity_poly.pdbx_strand_id
1 'polypeptide(L)'
;VNYEQDDWANWLSIAKYQYNDKIHSAFTDGTTGETPFFLNYGRHPWKGDIKLSMTQNESAKDFAKQLQSVCSHARQAMEKTIQKMTYQDDSKNKLKIGDKVWLEATNI
;
A
#
# COMPACT_ATOMS: atom_id res chain seq x y z
N VAL A 1 1.41 -3.49 -32.08
CA VAL A 1 1.69 -3.79 -30.67
C VAL A 1 0.88 -2.80 -29.82
N ASN A 2 -0.42 -3.05 -29.62
CA ASN A 2 -1.23 -2.42 -28.56
C ASN A 2 -2.69 -2.95 -28.61
N TYR A 3 -2.92 -4.22 -28.27
CA TYR A 3 -4.26 -4.82 -28.32
C TYR A 3 -4.83 -5.12 -26.92
N GLU A 4 -4.03 -4.96 -25.86
CA GLU A 4 -4.41 -5.30 -24.48
C GLU A 4 -4.41 -4.09 -23.52
N GLN A 5 -4.47 -2.86 -24.03
CA GLN A 5 -4.54 -1.65 -23.20
C GLN A 5 -5.95 -1.06 -23.06
N ASP A 6 -6.96 -1.60 -23.75
CA ASP A 6 -8.32 -1.03 -23.77
C ASP A 6 -9.25 -1.55 -22.65
N ASP A 7 -8.84 -2.57 -21.90
CA ASP A 7 -9.65 -3.18 -20.83
C ASP A 7 -9.22 -2.78 -19.41
N TRP A 8 -8.27 -1.85 -19.27
CA TRP A 8 -7.75 -1.35 -17.99
C TRP A 8 -8.85 -0.92 -17.00
N ALA A 9 -9.95 -0.39 -17.51
CA ALA A 9 -11.11 0.03 -16.72
C ALA A 9 -11.78 -1.17 -16.01
N ASN A 10 -11.79 -2.35 -16.64
CA ASN A 10 -12.34 -3.57 -16.04
C ASN A 10 -11.44 -4.08 -14.91
N TRP A 11 -10.12 -3.95 -15.08
CA TRP A 11 -9.12 -4.35 -14.09
C TRP A 11 -8.98 -3.39 -12.92
N LEU A 12 -9.42 -2.13 -13.06
CA LEU A 12 -9.23 -1.09 -12.05
C LEU A 12 -9.81 -1.49 -10.68
N SER A 13 -10.99 -2.11 -10.67
CA SER A 13 -11.65 -2.54 -9.44
C SER A 13 -10.85 -3.64 -8.72
N ILE A 14 -10.37 -4.62 -9.47
CA ILE A 14 -9.56 -5.74 -8.98
C ILE A 14 -8.19 -5.24 -8.52
N ALA A 15 -7.53 -4.40 -9.31
CA ALA A 15 -6.24 -3.81 -8.99
C ALA A 15 -6.31 -2.98 -7.71
N LYS A 16 -7.37 -2.17 -7.54
CA LYS A 16 -7.60 -1.40 -6.32
C LYS A 16 -7.83 -2.29 -5.11
N TYR A 17 -8.60 -3.38 -5.28
CA TYR A 17 -8.80 -4.36 -4.21
C TYR A 17 -7.48 -5.02 -3.79
N GLN A 18 -6.73 -5.55 -4.77
CA GLN A 18 -5.44 -6.21 -4.53
C GLN A 18 -4.41 -5.25 -3.91
N TYR A 19 -4.40 -3.99 -4.34
CA TYR A 19 -3.54 -2.97 -3.75
C TYR A 19 -3.89 -2.69 -2.29
N ASN A 20 -5.16 -2.51 -1.96
CA ASN A 20 -5.62 -2.25 -0.59
C ASN A 20 -5.50 -3.46 0.36
N ASP A 21 -5.35 -4.65 -0.22
CA ASP A 21 -5.27 -5.92 0.47
C ASP A 21 -3.83 -6.46 0.63
N LYS A 22 -2.86 -5.84 -0.06
CA LYS A 22 -1.44 -6.14 0.14
C LYS A 22 -0.90 -5.48 1.39
N ILE A 23 0.02 -6.18 2.07
CA ILE A 23 0.87 -5.60 3.10
C ILE A 23 1.82 -4.61 2.42
N HIS A 24 1.84 -3.36 2.86
CA HIS A 24 2.72 -2.35 2.29
C HIS A 24 3.91 -2.11 3.21
N SER A 25 5.12 -2.20 2.64
CA SER A 25 6.38 -1.86 3.31
C SER A 25 6.53 -0.37 3.60
N ALA A 26 5.70 0.49 3.01
CA ALA A 26 5.65 1.91 3.34
C ALA A 26 5.17 2.16 4.78
N PHE A 27 4.45 1.20 5.38
CA PHE A 27 3.96 1.31 6.77
C PHE A 27 4.89 0.66 7.80
N THR A 28 6.05 0.10 7.39
CA THR A 28 6.91 -0.70 8.28
C THR A 28 8.07 0.11 8.86
N ASP A 29 8.10 0.23 10.19
CA ASP A 29 9.34 0.41 10.96
C ASP A 29 9.91 -0.97 11.36
N GLY A 30 10.19 -1.78 10.35
CA GLY A 30 10.91 -3.06 10.49
C GLY A 30 10.23 -4.21 11.26
N THR A 31 9.02 -4.06 11.80
CA THR A 31 8.44 -5.08 12.71
C THR A 31 7.02 -5.55 12.40
N THR A 32 6.13 -4.73 11.83
CA THR A 32 4.77 -5.18 11.46
C THR A 32 4.28 -4.42 10.22
N GLY A 33 3.98 -5.13 9.14
CA GLY A 33 3.36 -4.55 7.95
C GLY A 33 1.88 -4.88 7.93
N GLU A 34 1.03 -3.86 7.84
CA GLU A 34 -0.43 -4.02 7.82
C GLU A 34 -1.02 -3.60 6.47
N THR A 35 -2.18 -4.16 6.13
CA THR A 35 -2.90 -3.83 4.88
C THR A 35 -3.72 -2.54 5.05
N PRO A 36 -3.85 -1.69 4.02
CA PRO A 36 -4.75 -0.53 4.05
C PRO A 36 -6.19 -0.85 4.48
N PHE A 37 -6.74 -2.00 4.08
CA PHE A 37 -8.07 -2.42 4.55
C PHE A 37 -8.14 -2.63 6.06
N PHE A 38 -7.13 -3.26 6.63
CA PHE A 38 -7.05 -3.47 8.08
C PHE A 38 -6.90 -2.14 8.82
N LEU A 39 -6.05 -1.24 8.33
CA LEU A 39 -5.87 0.09 8.93
C LEU A 39 -7.16 0.92 8.90
N ASN A 40 -7.95 0.82 7.82
CA ASN A 40 -9.15 1.62 7.67
C ASN A 40 -10.38 1.04 8.39
N TYR A 41 -10.52 -0.29 8.41
CA TYR A 41 -11.74 -0.95 8.88
C TYR A 41 -11.53 -1.85 10.11
N GLY A 42 -10.29 -1.99 10.58
CA GLY A 42 -9.91 -2.91 11.65
C GLY A 42 -10.12 -4.39 11.30
N ARG A 43 -10.37 -4.74 10.04
CA ARG A 43 -10.59 -6.12 9.60
C ARG A 43 -10.22 -6.29 8.14
N HIS A 44 -9.72 -7.47 7.78
CA HIS A 44 -9.56 -7.83 6.37
C HIS A 44 -10.91 -8.20 5.75
N PRO A 45 -11.17 -7.82 4.49
CA PRO A 45 -12.33 -8.30 3.77
C PRO A 45 -12.28 -9.82 3.65
N TRP A 46 -13.45 -10.45 3.69
CA TRP A 46 -13.57 -11.89 3.51
C TRP A 46 -13.23 -12.27 2.05
N LYS A 47 -12.29 -13.21 1.87
CA LYS A 47 -11.74 -13.61 0.57
C LYS A 47 -12.24 -14.97 0.07
N GLY A 48 -13.27 -15.54 0.71
CA GLY A 48 -13.74 -16.90 0.48
C GLY A 48 -13.31 -17.88 1.57
N ASP A 49 -13.47 -19.18 1.32
CA ASP A 49 -13.42 -20.25 2.32
C ASP A 49 -12.02 -20.52 2.89
N ILE A 50 -11.58 -19.61 3.76
CA ILE A 50 -10.49 -19.84 4.70
C ILE A 50 -11.13 -20.48 5.92
N LYS A 51 -10.78 -21.73 6.22
CA LYS A 51 -11.15 -22.38 7.48
C LYS A 51 -10.54 -21.58 8.63
N LEU A 52 -11.34 -20.72 9.24
CA LEU A 52 -10.93 -19.90 10.38
C LEU A 52 -10.62 -20.83 11.57
N SER A 53 -9.34 -21.01 11.85
CA SER A 53 -8.91 -21.40 13.19
C SER A 53 -9.39 -20.30 14.13
N MET A 54 -10.30 -20.63 15.05
CA MET A 54 -10.81 -19.68 16.05
C MET A 54 -9.68 -19.26 16.98
N THR A 55 -8.96 -18.20 16.61
CA THR A 55 -8.02 -17.53 17.50
C THR A 55 -8.79 -16.90 18.65
N GLN A 56 -8.26 -17.00 19.86
CA GLN A 56 -8.94 -16.52 21.06
C GLN A 56 -9.33 -15.05 20.93
N ASN A 57 -10.61 -14.78 21.19
CA ASN A 57 -11.24 -13.47 21.09
C ASN A 57 -10.59 -12.53 22.13
N GLU A 58 -9.72 -11.63 21.69
CA GLU A 58 -9.26 -10.52 22.54
C GLU A 58 -10.48 -9.69 22.98
N SER A 59 -10.44 -9.15 24.20
CA SER A 59 -11.52 -8.26 24.64
C SER A 59 -11.62 -7.09 23.67
N ALA A 60 -12.83 -6.67 23.31
CA ALA A 60 -13.05 -5.57 22.34
C ALA A 60 -12.29 -4.29 22.70
N LYS A 61 -12.02 -4.08 24.00
CA LYS A 61 -11.25 -2.95 24.52
C LYS A 61 -9.75 -3.07 24.21
N ASP A 62 -9.19 -4.27 24.30
CA ASP A 62 -7.78 -4.51 24.00
C ASP A 62 -7.55 -4.45 22.50
N PHE A 63 -8.46 -5.03 21.72
CA PHE A 63 -8.46 -4.90 20.26
C PHE A 63 -8.51 -3.44 19.80
N ALA A 64 -9.40 -2.62 20.38
CA ALA A 64 -9.50 -1.19 20.05
C ALA A 64 -8.21 -0.42 20.37
N LYS A 65 -7.54 -0.73 21.50
CA LYS A 65 -6.25 -0.12 21.85
C LYS A 65 -5.15 -0.52 20.88
N GLN A 66 -5.08 -1.80 20.50
CA GLN A 66 -4.12 -2.28 19.52
C GLN A 66 -4.32 -1.58 18.18
N LEU A 67 -5.57 -1.52 17.69
CA LEU A 67 -5.90 -0.85 16.43
C LEU A 67 -5.53 0.64 16.47
N GLN A 68 -5.79 1.33 17.58
CA GLN A 68 -5.39 2.74 17.73
C GLN A 68 -3.86 2.94 17.66
N SER A 69 -3.09 2.04 18.27
CA SER A 69 -1.62 2.07 18.19
C SER A 69 -1.12 1.80 16.78
N VAL A 70 -1.71 0.83 16.09
CA VAL A 70 -1.35 0.48 14.71
C VAL A 70 -1.66 1.65 13.77
N CYS A 71 -2.84 2.27 13.89
CA CYS A 71 -3.23 3.42 13.09
C CYS A 71 -2.32 4.64 13.33
N SER A 72 -1.91 4.89 14.58
CA SER A 72 -1.02 6.01 14.89
C SER A 72 0.39 5.80 14.33
N HIS A 73 0.91 4.57 14.38
CA HIS A 73 2.20 4.20 13.78
C HIS A 73 2.16 4.31 12.25
N ALA A 74 1.10 3.79 11.62
CA ALA A 74 0.91 3.88 10.17
C ALA A 74 0.88 5.34 9.70
N ARG A 75 0.20 6.23 10.45
CA ARG A 75 0.18 7.66 10.15
C ARG A 75 1.56 8.30 10.21
N GLN A 76 2.35 8.00 11.23
CA GLN A 76 3.73 8.50 11.34
C GLN A 76 4.62 7.98 10.21
N ALA A 77 4.48 6.70 9.83
CA ALA A 77 5.20 6.11 8.72
C ALA A 77 4.82 6.76 7.37
N MET A 78 3.53 7.08 7.17
CA MET A 78 3.05 7.84 6.01
C MET A 78 3.68 9.23 5.95
N GLU A 79 3.67 9.98 7.06
CA GLU A 79 4.26 11.32 7.12
C GLU A 79 5.77 11.29 6.81
N LYS A 80 6.51 10.33 7.38
CA LYS A 80 7.94 10.11 7.06
C LYS A 80 8.16 9.77 5.58
N THR A 81 7.30 8.92 5.01
CA THR A 81 7.39 8.53 3.60
C THR A 81 7.11 9.70 2.68
N ILE A 82 6.09 10.51 2.98
CA ILE A 82 5.78 11.74 2.23
C ILE A 82 6.97 12.70 2.28
N GLN A 83 7.56 12.94 3.45
CA GLN A 83 8.75 13.80 3.59
C GLN A 83 9.95 13.27 2.80
N LYS A 84 10.16 11.95 2.78
CA LYS A 84 11.23 11.32 1.99
C LYS A 84 10.99 11.46 0.49
N MET A 85 9.73 11.28 0.06
CA MET A 85 9.34 11.44 -1.34
C MET A 85 9.48 12.90 -1.79
N THR A 86 9.09 13.88 -0.97
CA THR A 86 9.28 15.31 -1.30
C THR A 86 10.76 15.68 -1.39
N TYR A 87 11.59 15.20 -0.46
CA TYR A 87 13.04 15.45 -0.51
C TYR A 87 13.68 14.81 -1.76
N GLN A 88 13.26 13.60 -2.12
CA GLN A 88 13.72 12.96 -3.36
C GLN A 88 13.23 13.71 -4.61
N ASP A 89 12.01 14.22 -4.63
CA ASP A 89 11.46 14.99 -5.75
C ASP A 89 12.15 16.34 -5.93
N ASP A 90 12.46 17.05 -4.85
CA ASP A 90 13.25 18.28 -4.88
C ASP A 90 14.69 18.03 -5.37
N SER A 91 15.23 16.83 -5.13
CA SER A 91 16.55 16.41 -5.64
C SER A 91 16.55 15.93 -7.10
N LYS A 92 15.37 15.79 -7.74
CA LYS A 92 15.31 15.42 -9.15
C LYS A 92 15.74 16.61 -10.00
N ASN A 93 16.82 16.41 -10.74
CA ASN A 93 17.19 17.28 -11.86
C ASN A 93 15.98 17.39 -12.80
N LYS A 94 15.35 18.57 -12.83
CA LYS A 94 14.23 18.84 -13.74
C LYS A 94 14.75 18.77 -15.16
N LEU A 95 14.42 17.68 -15.85
CA LEU A 95 14.75 17.46 -17.25
C LEU A 95 14.19 18.62 -18.09
N LYS A 96 15.02 19.21 -18.92
CA LYS A 96 14.64 20.27 -19.84
C LYS A 96 14.33 19.68 -21.21
N ILE A 97 13.51 20.38 -21.98
CA ILE A 97 13.25 20.04 -23.37
C ILE A 97 14.59 20.03 -24.12
N GLY A 98 15.01 18.86 -24.63
CA GLY A 98 16.29 18.65 -25.30
C GLY A 98 17.30 17.79 -24.52
N ASP A 99 17.04 17.46 -23.25
CA ASP A 99 17.90 16.56 -22.49
C ASP A 99 17.81 15.12 -23.03
N LYS A 100 18.97 14.50 -23.27
CA LYS A 100 19.06 13.09 -23.70
C LYS A 100 19.10 12.19 -22.47
N VAL A 101 18.12 11.30 -22.36
CA VAL A 101 18.04 10.30 -21.29
C VAL A 101 18.23 8.90 -21.85
N TRP A 102 18.92 8.04 -21.09
CA TRP A 102 19.03 6.61 -21.42
C TRP A 102 17.76 5.90 -20.94
N LEU A 103 17.04 5.28 -21.87
CA LEU A 103 15.87 4.47 -21.57
C LEU A 103 16.29 3.00 -21.54
N GLU A 104 16.06 2.34 -20.42
CA GLU A 104 16.21 0.89 -20.33
C GLU A 104 15.02 0.22 -21.02
N ALA A 105 15.27 -0.50 -22.12
CA ALA A 105 14.24 -1.11 -22.95
C ALA A 105 13.89 -2.56 -22.56
N THR A 106 14.29 -3.00 -21.36
CA THR A 106 14.21 -4.40 -20.93
C THR A 106 12.78 -4.97 -20.90
N ASN A 107 11.75 -4.12 -20.84
CA ASN A 107 10.35 -4.53 -20.82
C ASN A 107 9.46 -3.75 -21.81
N ILE A 108 10.02 -3.28 -22.93
CA ILE A 108 9.28 -2.59 -24.01
C ILE A 108 9.11 -3.52 -25.20
#